data_AF-A0A536UPG3-F1
#
_entry.id   AF-A0A536UPG3-F1
#
_cell.length_a   1.000
_cell.length_b   1.000
_cell.length_c   1.000
_cell.angle_alpha   90.00
_cell.angle_beta   90.00
_cell.angle_gamma   90.00
#
_symmetry.space_group_name_H-M   'P 1'
#
loop_
_entity.id
_entity.type
_entity.pdbx_description
1 polymer ?
#
loop_
_entity_poly.entity_id
_entity_poly.type
_entity_poly.pdbx_seq_one_letter_code
_entity_poly.pdbx_strand_id
1 'polypeptide(L)'
;MRTPAAPRPRQRAWRPRCRAAPRPSRPTQATPSSSPTRLWSIGPIAGPSRPTGPRAPGPRPASRRPPIRPQELFSMTPTDRRQGAETHPTMSHTRSHTSGFSLVELMVALTIGLLIILAVTSAFTSISSSKRTDSRVAQFQSNGRYAIDFMRREIRHAGFLAVTGANTPQATSTVRLPIVQWAGAVSTTDYGCGAGFVTNLAQPIWGANDANGLSACIPSASYARGDVLVIRRAGLTAIPSTTALASNTLYVRSEFIGATVFLGPTRPVAQQSPVEDYALRADVYYISNYTNSAAESPQVPALYRLALGAGPALTPQLIASGIENMQVQYGVTTNAGTNFVSAGAVATADWANVTAMRIWLLARSTDTEPGYVNTSTYAMGDQTVTVNDAYQRQVFPLVVQLRK
;
A
#
# COMPACT_ATOMS: atom_id res chain seq x y z
N MET A 1 -72.21 -24.19 70.23
CA MET A 1 -71.71 -24.05 71.61
C MET A 1 -70.38 -23.32 71.55
N ARG A 2 -70.27 -22.22 72.30
CA ARG A 2 -69.10 -21.34 72.39
C ARG A 2 -67.99 -22.02 73.19
N THR A 3 -66.75 -21.85 72.79
CA THR A 3 -65.58 -21.95 73.69
C THR A 3 -64.58 -20.85 73.35
N PRO A 4 -63.96 -20.19 74.35
CA PRO A 4 -63.39 -18.85 74.20
C PRO A 4 -61.86 -18.85 74.08
N ALA A 5 -61.36 -17.76 73.50
CA ALA A 5 -59.94 -17.45 73.35
C ALA A 5 -59.28 -17.10 74.70
N ALA A 6 -58.05 -17.59 74.89
CA ALA A 6 -57.16 -17.27 76.01
C ALA A 6 -56.13 -16.18 75.64
N PRO A 7 -55.55 -15.46 76.64
CA PRO A 7 -55.07 -14.08 76.47
C PRO A 7 -53.56 -13.93 76.18
N ARG A 8 -53.20 -12.75 75.66
CA ARG A 8 -51.84 -12.27 75.38
C ARG A 8 -51.00 -12.06 76.65
N PRO A 9 -49.68 -12.27 76.62
CA PRO A 9 -48.75 -11.63 77.55
C PRO A 9 -48.20 -10.30 76.99
N ARG A 10 -48.10 -9.32 77.88
CA ARG A 10 -47.57 -7.97 77.69
C ARG A 10 -46.07 -7.90 78.01
N GLN A 11 -45.39 -7.03 77.26
CA GLN A 11 -44.20 -6.24 77.61
C GLN A 11 -42.82 -6.93 77.71
N ARG A 12 -41.90 -6.48 76.85
CA ARG A 12 -40.81 -5.59 77.28
C ARG A 12 -40.29 -4.76 76.11
N ALA A 13 -40.25 -3.45 76.33
CA ALA A 13 -39.74 -2.45 75.41
C ALA A 13 -38.21 -2.48 75.38
N TRP A 14 -37.64 -2.46 74.18
CA TRP A 14 -36.24 -2.09 73.94
C TRP A 14 -36.22 -1.02 72.83
N ARG A 15 -35.81 0.19 73.19
CA ARG A 15 -35.58 1.30 72.25
C ARG A 15 -34.10 1.29 71.85
N PRO A 16 -33.74 1.23 70.56
CA PRO A 16 -32.40 1.61 70.12
C PRO A 16 -32.35 3.12 69.85
N ARG A 17 -31.30 3.76 70.37
CA ARG A 17 -31.01 5.20 70.20
C ARG A 17 -30.67 5.51 68.73
N CYS A 18 -31.32 6.52 68.17
CA CYS A 18 -31.00 7.09 66.87
C CYS A 18 -29.63 7.78 66.89
N ARG A 19 -28.77 7.45 65.92
CA ARG A 19 -27.55 8.20 65.58
C ARG A 19 -27.90 9.18 64.45
N ALA A 20 -27.62 10.46 64.67
CA ALA A 20 -27.96 11.56 63.78
C ALA A 20 -27.12 11.56 62.48
N ALA A 21 -27.79 11.90 61.36
CA ALA A 21 -27.20 12.11 60.05
C ALA A 21 -26.53 13.51 59.93
N PRO A 22 -25.48 13.67 59.10
CA PRO A 22 -24.86 14.96 58.85
C PRO A 22 -25.64 15.83 57.85
N ARG A 23 -25.69 17.14 58.14
CA ARG A 23 -26.36 18.19 57.36
C ARG A 23 -25.62 18.55 56.05
N PRO A 24 -26.33 19.00 55.00
CA PRO A 24 -25.72 19.49 53.75
C PRO A 24 -25.24 20.95 53.86
N SER A 25 -24.10 21.25 53.24
CA SER A 25 -23.50 22.58 53.13
C SER A 25 -24.17 23.44 52.04
N ARG A 26 -24.42 24.72 52.37
CA ARG A 26 -24.99 25.76 51.49
C ARG A 26 -24.02 26.19 50.37
N PRO A 27 -24.54 26.68 49.23
CA PRO A 27 -23.75 27.26 48.15
C PRO A 27 -23.39 28.74 48.43
N THR A 28 -22.14 29.11 48.13
CA THR A 28 -21.63 30.48 48.22
C THR A 28 -21.97 31.25 46.95
N GLN A 29 -22.69 32.38 47.10
CA GLN A 29 -22.97 33.35 46.05
C GLN A 29 -21.73 34.21 45.77
N ALA A 30 -21.41 34.43 44.51
CA ALA A 30 -20.44 35.43 44.05
C ALA A 30 -21.19 36.60 43.41
N THR A 31 -20.92 37.80 43.89
CA THR A 31 -21.42 39.10 43.40
C THR A 31 -20.69 39.57 42.13
N PRO A 32 -21.33 40.37 41.26
CA PRO A 32 -20.72 40.88 40.03
C PRO A 32 -20.00 42.22 40.28
N SER A 33 -18.81 42.40 39.70
CA SER A 33 -18.18 43.71 39.56
C SER A 33 -17.99 44.06 38.09
N SER A 34 -18.52 45.23 37.74
CA SER A 34 -18.50 45.93 36.46
C SER A 34 -17.10 46.26 35.91
N SER A 35 -16.92 46.01 34.60
CA SER A 35 -16.39 46.86 33.51
C SER A 35 -15.38 47.99 33.80
N PRO A 36 -14.38 48.30 32.92
CA PRO A 36 -14.63 48.42 31.48
C PRO A 36 -13.55 47.89 30.51
N THR A 37 -14.08 47.39 29.41
CA THR A 37 -13.64 47.51 28.01
C THR A 37 -12.43 48.44 27.77
N ARG A 38 -11.29 47.86 27.38
CA ARG A 38 -10.31 48.52 26.51
C ARG A 38 -10.19 47.71 25.22
N LEU A 39 -10.88 48.22 24.20
CA LEU A 39 -10.63 47.87 22.81
C LEU A 39 -9.18 48.21 22.47
N TRP A 40 -8.39 47.19 22.13
CA TRP A 40 -7.22 47.38 21.28
C TRP A 40 -7.64 46.98 19.88
N SER A 41 -7.83 47.97 19.01
CA SER A 41 -7.97 47.75 17.58
C SER A 41 -6.60 47.32 17.03
N ILE A 42 -6.39 46.02 16.92
CA ILE A 42 -5.32 45.49 16.08
C ILE A 42 -5.81 45.63 14.65
N GLY A 43 -5.26 46.62 13.94
CA GLY A 43 -5.48 46.82 12.51
C GLY A 43 -5.10 45.56 11.70
N PRO A 44 -5.59 45.43 10.47
CA PRO A 44 -5.33 44.25 9.65
C PRO A 44 -3.82 44.12 9.43
N ILE A 45 -3.25 43.01 9.89
CA ILE A 45 -1.90 42.62 9.52
C ILE A 45 -1.95 42.32 8.02
N ALA A 46 -1.34 43.21 7.25
CA ALA A 46 -1.08 43.03 5.83
C ALA A 46 -0.37 41.69 5.64
N GLY A 47 -0.98 40.81 4.85
CA GLY A 47 -0.35 39.54 4.48
C GLY A 47 0.97 39.78 3.74
N PRO A 48 1.93 38.83 3.81
CA PRO A 48 3.15 38.96 3.03
C PRO A 48 2.80 38.99 1.53
N SER A 49 3.04 40.14 0.91
CA SER A 49 3.02 40.32 -0.53
C SER A 49 4.00 39.34 -1.17
N ARG A 50 3.47 38.37 -1.92
CA ARG A 50 4.27 37.48 -2.77
C ARG A 50 5.12 38.33 -3.74
N PRO A 51 6.43 38.10 -3.86
CA PRO A 51 7.17 38.62 -5.01
C PRO A 51 6.60 37.95 -6.27
N THR A 52 6.05 38.77 -7.16
CA THR A 52 5.69 38.37 -8.53
C THR A 52 6.97 38.11 -9.31
N GLY A 53 7.43 36.85 -9.26
CA GLY A 53 8.42 36.35 -10.21
C GLY A 53 7.83 36.25 -11.62
N PRO A 54 8.65 36.37 -12.68
CA PRO A 54 8.18 36.32 -14.05
C PRO A 54 7.52 34.97 -14.37
N ARG A 55 6.37 35.06 -15.03
CA ARG A 55 5.56 33.96 -15.55
C ARG A 55 6.44 32.96 -16.32
N ALA A 56 6.45 31.70 -15.90
CA ALA A 56 7.03 30.62 -16.69
C ALA A 56 6.30 30.50 -18.05
N PRO A 57 7.01 30.28 -19.17
CA PRO A 57 6.37 30.07 -20.47
C PRO A 57 5.57 28.76 -20.45
N GLY A 58 4.35 28.79 -20.98
CA GLY A 58 3.52 27.60 -21.17
C GLY A 58 4.17 26.57 -22.12
N PRO A 59 3.70 25.32 -22.12
CA PRO A 59 4.23 24.27 -22.99
C PRO A 59 4.01 24.63 -24.46
N ARG A 60 5.11 24.66 -25.24
CA ARG A 60 5.07 24.82 -26.69
C ARG A 60 4.41 23.58 -27.33
N PRO A 61 3.55 23.75 -28.35
CA PRO A 61 2.98 22.63 -29.08
C PRO A 61 4.08 21.87 -29.84
N ALA A 62 4.03 20.55 -29.77
CA ALA A 62 4.94 19.66 -30.49
C ALA A 62 4.80 19.84 -32.01
N SER A 63 5.90 20.20 -32.67
CA SER A 63 6.00 20.22 -34.13
C SER A 63 5.86 18.80 -34.68
N ARG A 64 4.77 18.56 -35.41
CA ARG A 64 4.55 17.32 -36.18
C ARG A 64 5.69 17.12 -37.18
N ARG A 65 6.41 16.00 -37.08
CA ARG A 65 7.31 15.51 -38.13
C ARG A 65 6.47 14.96 -39.30
N PRO A 66 6.79 15.27 -40.56
CA PRO A 66 6.12 14.67 -41.71
C PRO A 66 6.57 13.20 -41.92
N PRO A 67 5.73 12.36 -42.57
CA PRO A 67 6.05 10.95 -42.83
C PRO A 67 7.08 10.80 -43.95
N ILE A 68 7.95 9.79 -43.80
CA ILE A 68 8.96 9.37 -44.77
C ILE A 68 8.24 8.68 -45.94
N ARG A 69 8.44 9.16 -47.17
CA ARG A 69 8.00 8.49 -48.40
C ARG A 69 8.97 7.37 -48.80
N PRO A 70 8.49 6.28 -49.42
CA PRO A 70 9.34 5.25 -50.01
C PRO A 70 10.07 5.81 -51.25
N GLN A 71 11.36 5.49 -51.40
CA GLN A 71 12.09 5.83 -52.63
C GLN A 71 11.78 4.80 -53.72
N GLU A 72 11.35 5.32 -54.86
CA GLU A 72 11.12 4.58 -56.08
C GLU A 72 12.41 4.27 -56.83
N LEU A 73 12.37 3.06 -57.37
CA LEU A 73 13.12 2.45 -58.45
C LEU A 73 13.34 3.41 -59.63
N PHE A 74 14.59 3.77 -59.93
CA PHE A 74 14.93 4.45 -61.19
C PHE A 74 15.52 3.45 -62.19
N SER A 75 14.73 3.13 -63.20
CA SER A 75 15.15 2.57 -64.47
C SER A 75 15.45 3.72 -65.44
N MET A 76 16.54 3.65 -66.20
CA MET A 76 16.69 4.45 -67.42
C MET A 76 17.56 3.70 -68.44
N THR A 77 17.00 3.68 -69.64
CA THR A 77 17.34 2.97 -70.88
C THR A 77 18.41 3.69 -71.70
N PRO A 78 18.93 3.06 -72.79
CA PRO A 78 20.21 3.39 -73.39
C PRO A 78 20.10 4.44 -74.49
N THR A 79 21.16 5.23 -74.68
CA THR A 79 21.38 6.00 -75.90
C THR A 79 22.81 5.80 -76.42
N ASP A 80 22.85 5.68 -77.74
CA ASP A 80 23.87 5.11 -78.60
C ASP A 80 24.97 6.13 -79.00
N ARG A 81 26.20 5.60 -79.11
CA ARG A 81 27.23 5.89 -80.12
C ARG A 81 27.42 7.33 -80.64
N ARG A 82 28.65 7.85 -80.46
CA ARG A 82 29.55 8.21 -81.58
C ARG A 82 30.99 8.48 -81.13
N GLN A 83 31.90 8.13 -82.02
CA GLN A 83 33.35 8.06 -81.91
C GLN A 83 34.03 9.43 -81.78
N GLY A 84 35.13 9.47 -81.02
CA GLY A 84 36.11 10.54 -80.99
C GLY A 84 37.48 9.95 -80.70
N ALA A 85 38.46 10.28 -81.53
CA ALA A 85 39.73 9.58 -81.70
C ALA A 85 40.77 9.83 -80.58
N GLU A 86 41.53 8.75 -80.34
CA GLU A 86 42.92 8.62 -79.90
C GLU A 86 43.68 9.87 -79.38
N THR A 87 44.23 9.76 -78.17
CA THR A 87 45.68 9.89 -77.94
C THR A 87 46.07 9.04 -76.71
N HIS A 88 47.04 8.16 -76.92
CA HIS A 88 47.57 7.22 -75.92
C HIS A 88 48.50 7.92 -74.90
N PRO A 89 48.23 7.84 -73.59
CA PRO A 89 49.28 7.83 -72.59
C PRO A 89 49.74 6.37 -72.37
N THR A 90 51.02 6.12 -72.61
CA THR A 90 51.72 4.87 -72.28
C THR A 90 51.71 4.67 -70.77
N MET A 91 50.74 3.90 -70.25
CA MET A 91 50.81 3.37 -68.89
C MET A 91 51.90 2.31 -68.84
N SER A 92 52.98 2.61 -68.13
CA SER A 92 53.97 1.63 -67.68
C SER A 92 53.26 0.56 -66.84
N HIS A 93 53.10 -0.64 -67.37
CA HIS A 93 52.67 -1.80 -66.61
C HIS A 93 53.77 -2.16 -65.60
N THR A 94 53.67 -1.63 -64.39
CA THR A 94 54.23 -2.28 -63.21
C THR A 94 53.51 -3.61 -63.05
N ARG A 95 54.16 -4.71 -63.47
CA ARG A 95 53.71 -6.06 -63.14
C ARG A 95 53.68 -6.16 -61.61
N SER A 96 52.49 -6.08 -61.02
CA SER A 96 52.32 -6.52 -59.64
C SER A 96 52.59 -8.02 -59.64
N HIS A 97 53.74 -8.42 -59.10
CA HIS A 97 53.98 -9.82 -58.77
C HIS A 97 52.94 -10.21 -57.72
N THR A 98 51.91 -10.94 -58.13
CA THR A 98 51.03 -11.67 -57.22
C THR A 98 51.84 -12.83 -56.64
N SER A 99 52.51 -12.58 -55.52
CA SER A 99 53.05 -13.63 -54.67
C SER A 99 51.86 -14.42 -54.11
N GLY A 100 51.75 -15.70 -54.46
CA GLY A 100 50.80 -16.61 -53.82
C GLY A 100 51.15 -16.79 -52.34
N PHE A 101 50.14 -16.91 -51.49
CA PHE A 101 50.33 -17.17 -50.06
C PHE A 101 50.98 -18.53 -49.82
N SER A 102 51.90 -18.60 -48.87
CA SER A 102 52.45 -19.91 -48.47
C SER A 102 51.40 -20.70 -47.68
N LEU A 103 51.43 -22.03 -47.77
CA LEU A 103 50.54 -22.91 -47.01
C LEU A 103 50.67 -22.66 -45.50
N VAL A 104 51.88 -22.35 -45.03
CA VAL A 104 52.18 -22.01 -43.62
C VAL A 104 51.48 -20.71 -43.20
N GLU A 105 51.48 -19.70 -44.07
CA GLU A 105 50.85 -18.40 -43.81
C GLU A 105 49.33 -18.53 -43.67
N LEU A 106 48.71 -19.41 -44.47
CA LEU A 106 47.29 -19.72 -44.37
C LEU A 106 46.96 -20.51 -43.09
N MET A 107 47.83 -21.43 -42.67
CA MET A 107 47.68 -22.13 -41.38
C MET A 107 47.79 -21.18 -40.19
N VAL A 108 48.77 -20.27 -40.21
CA VAL A 108 48.95 -19.26 -39.16
C VAL A 108 47.78 -18.27 -39.13
N ALA A 109 47.33 -17.79 -40.28
CA ALA A 109 46.18 -16.89 -40.36
C ALA A 109 44.89 -17.54 -39.83
N LEU A 110 44.62 -18.79 -40.20
CA LEU A 110 43.42 -19.52 -39.75
C LEU A 110 43.46 -19.81 -38.25
N THR A 111 44.62 -20.21 -37.73
CA THR A 111 44.79 -20.48 -36.30
C THR A 111 44.60 -19.21 -35.46
N ILE A 112 45.20 -18.09 -35.87
CA ILE A 112 45.00 -16.79 -35.20
C ILE A 112 43.53 -16.34 -35.30
N GLY A 113 42.92 -16.47 -36.48
CA GLY A 113 41.51 -16.13 -36.69
C GLY A 113 40.59 -16.93 -35.76
N LEU A 114 40.83 -18.23 -35.62
CA LEU A 114 40.06 -19.10 -34.72
C LEU A 114 40.21 -18.72 -33.25
N LEU A 115 41.44 -18.39 -32.82
CA LEU A 115 41.71 -17.94 -31.45
C LEU A 115 40.99 -16.63 -31.13
N ILE A 116 40.99 -15.67 -32.08
CA ILE A 116 40.29 -14.40 -31.91
C ILE A 116 38.77 -14.62 -31.82
N ILE A 117 38.20 -15.44 -32.70
CA ILE A 117 36.76 -15.75 -32.68
C ILE A 117 36.38 -16.40 -31.34
N LEU A 118 37.20 -17.33 -30.84
CA LEU A 118 36.97 -17.97 -29.55
C LEU A 118 36.97 -16.95 -28.40
N ALA A 119 37.95 -16.03 -28.37
CA ALA A 119 38.06 -15.00 -27.36
C ALA A 119 36.88 -14.00 -27.41
N VAL A 120 36.47 -13.57 -28.61
CA VAL A 120 35.33 -12.66 -28.78
C VAL A 120 34.03 -13.35 -28.38
N THR A 121 33.87 -14.62 -28.75
CA THR A 121 32.66 -15.39 -28.41
C THR A 121 32.54 -15.59 -26.90
N SER A 122 33.63 -15.92 -26.21
CA SER A 122 33.63 -16.08 -24.75
C SER A 122 33.39 -14.75 -24.01
N ALA A 123 33.97 -13.65 -24.50
CA ALA A 123 33.68 -12.32 -23.97
C ALA A 123 32.20 -11.94 -24.17
N PHE A 124 31.64 -12.22 -25.35
CA PHE A 124 30.23 -11.92 -25.65
C PHE A 124 29.26 -12.73 -24.78
N THR A 125 29.51 -14.01 -24.53
CA THR A 125 28.66 -14.83 -23.65
C THR A 125 28.72 -14.33 -22.20
N SER A 126 29.90 -13.97 -21.70
CA SER A 126 30.09 -13.39 -20.37
C SER A 126 29.36 -12.04 -20.20
N ILE A 127 29.48 -11.14 -21.19
CA ILE A 127 28.75 -9.86 -21.20
C ILE A 127 27.24 -10.09 -21.22
N SER A 128 26.78 -11.07 -22.02
CA SER A 128 25.36 -11.38 -22.13
C SER A 128 24.78 -11.97 -20.84
N SER A 129 25.52 -12.83 -20.13
CA SER A 129 25.11 -13.34 -18.82
C SER A 129 25.10 -12.25 -17.76
N SER A 130 26.14 -11.39 -17.71
CA SER A 130 26.21 -10.26 -16.77
C SER A 130 25.01 -9.32 -16.95
N LYS A 131 24.67 -8.96 -18.19
CA LYS A 131 23.52 -8.10 -18.49
C LYS A 131 22.19 -8.70 -18.01
N ARG A 132 22.04 -10.03 -18.08
CA ARG A 132 20.84 -10.72 -17.57
C ARG A 132 20.77 -10.67 -16.05
N THR A 133 21.89 -10.91 -15.36
CA THR A 133 21.98 -10.74 -13.90
C THR A 133 21.64 -9.31 -13.51
N ASP A 134 22.27 -8.31 -14.13
CA ASP A 134 22.01 -6.89 -13.83
C ASP A 134 20.53 -6.52 -14.01
N SER A 135 19.91 -7.02 -15.08
CA SER A 135 18.48 -6.80 -15.35
C SER A 135 17.59 -7.43 -14.28
N ARG A 136 17.92 -8.64 -13.81
CA ARG A 136 17.19 -9.33 -12.73
C ARG A 136 17.30 -8.58 -11.41
N VAL A 137 18.49 -8.10 -11.09
CA VAL A 137 18.74 -7.30 -9.89
C VAL A 137 17.93 -6.01 -9.92
N ALA A 138 17.99 -5.29 -11.05
CA ALA A 138 17.22 -4.07 -11.24
C ALA A 138 15.70 -4.32 -11.11
N GLN A 139 15.20 -5.44 -11.65
CA GLN A 139 13.78 -5.77 -11.61
C GLN A 139 13.29 -6.02 -10.18
N PHE A 140 13.94 -6.90 -9.40
CA PHE A 140 13.46 -7.18 -8.05
C PHE A 140 13.63 -5.97 -7.11
N GLN A 141 14.69 -5.16 -7.31
CA GLN A 141 14.87 -3.92 -6.55
C GLN A 141 13.78 -2.90 -6.87
N SER A 142 13.41 -2.77 -8.14
CA SER A 142 12.30 -1.90 -8.57
C SER A 142 10.99 -2.35 -7.94
N ASN A 143 10.68 -3.65 -7.99
CA ASN A 143 9.48 -4.22 -7.38
C ASN A 143 9.46 -4.03 -5.85
N GLY A 144 10.59 -4.26 -5.17
CA GLY A 144 10.72 -4.04 -3.72
C GLY A 144 10.53 -2.56 -3.33
N ARG A 145 11.12 -1.63 -4.08
CA ARG A 145 10.94 -0.18 -3.87
C ARG A 145 9.51 0.27 -4.17
N TYR A 146 8.89 -0.26 -5.21
CA TYR A 146 7.49 0.01 -5.50
C TYR A 146 6.58 -0.50 -4.38
N ALA A 147 6.79 -1.74 -3.93
CA ALA A 147 6.01 -2.35 -2.85
C ALA A 147 6.11 -1.54 -1.56
N ILE A 148 7.32 -1.14 -1.14
CA ILE A 148 7.49 -0.39 0.10
C ILE A 148 6.90 1.03 0.03
N ASP A 149 7.00 1.70 -1.12
CA ASP A 149 6.42 3.03 -1.33
C ASP A 149 4.89 2.98 -1.43
N PHE A 150 4.36 1.92 -2.06
CA PHE A 150 2.93 1.62 -2.07
C PHE A 150 2.41 1.41 -0.63
N MET A 151 3.02 0.52 0.14
CA MET A 151 2.63 0.26 1.53
C MET A 151 2.71 1.54 2.38
N ARG A 152 3.78 2.33 2.22
CA ARG A 152 3.93 3.61 2.93
C ARG A 152 2.74 4.55 2.71
N ARG A 153 2.23 4.66 1.47
CA ARG A 153 1.04 5.48 1.18
C ARG A 153 -0.19 4.94 1.87
N GLU A 154 -0.47 3.65 1.75
CA GLU A 154 -1.67 3.03 2.33
C GLU A 154 -1.69 3.19 3.86
N ILE A 155 -0.54 2.97 4.51
CA ILE A 155 -0.38 3.06 5.96
C ILE A 155 -0.55 4.48 6.49
N ARG A 156 0.00 5.49 5.80
CA ARG A 156 -0.14 6.90 6.22
C ARG A 156 -1.59 7.38 6.21
N HIS A 157 -2.46 6.71 5.46
CA HIS A 157 -3.87 7.02 5.41
C HIS A 157 -4.74 6.05 6.21
N ALA A 158 -4.16 5.08 6.90
CA ALA A 158 -4.90 4.20 7.80
C ALA A 158 -5.72 5.02 8.79
N GLY A 159 -7.00 4.68 8.96
CA GLY A 159 -7.90 5.39 9.87
C GLY A 159 -8.36 6.76 9.40
N PHE A 160 -8.00 7.20 8.19
CA PHE A 160 -8.54 8.44 7.63
C PHE A 160 -10.04 8.31 7.42
N LEU A 161 -10.83 9.16 8.07
CA LEU A 161 -12.31 9.19 7.93
C LEU A 161 -12.85 10.52 7.40
N ALA A 162 -11.97 11.47 7.06
CA ALA A 162 -12.32 12.82 6.60
C ALA A 162 -13.19 13.66 7.57
N VAL A 163 -13.20 13.33 8.87
CA VAL A 163 -13.94 14.08 9.91
C VAL A 163 -13.22 15.40 10.17
N THR A 164 -13.98 16.49 10.31
CA THR A 164 -13.44 17.87 10.37
C THR A 164 -13.46 18.49 11.78
N GLY A 165 -14.14 17.87 12.74
CA GLY A 165 -14.21 18.28 14.14
C GLY A 165 -13.20 17.53 15.01
N ALA A 166 -12.57 18.27 15.92
CA ALA A 166 -11.49 17.80 16.78
C ALA A 166 -12.05 17.22 18.09
N ASN A 167 -12.55 16.00 18.07
CA ASN A 167 -12.66 15.08 19.21
C ASN A 167 -12.76 13.69 18.56
N THR A 168 -11.96 12.72 19.00
CA THR A 168 -11.87 11.35 18.44
C THR A 168 -13.20 10.92 17.81
N PRO A 169 -13.24 10.62 16.49
CA PRO A 169 -14.50 10.29 15.84
C PRO A 169 -15.12 9.14 16.61
N GLN A 170 -16.28 9.38 17.21
CA GLN A 170 -17.11 8.30 17.71
C GLN A 170 -17.68 7.65 16.44
N ALA A 171 -16.87 6.79 15.81
CA ALA A 171 -17.25 6.03 14.63
C ALA A 171 -18.44 5.17 15.03
N THR A 172 -19.62 5.72 14.84
CA THR A 172 -20.87 5.10 15.21
C THR A 172 -21.31 4.34 13.98
N SER A 173 -20.96 3.05 13.92
CA SER A 173 -21.42 2.17 12.86
C SER A 173 -22.90 1.86 13.05
N THR A 174 -23.77 2.86 12.89
CA THR A 174 -25.21 2.63 12.68
C THR A 174 -25.42 2.41 11.19
N VAL A 175 -25.16 1.19 10.73
CA VAL A 175 -25.50 0.78 9.37
C VAL A 175 -27.03 0.62 9.32
N ARG A 176 -27.75 1.63 8.82
CA ARG A 176 -29.22 1.56 8.65
C ARG A 176 -29.54 1.02 7.25
N LEU A 177 -29.68 -0.29 7.14
CA LEU A 177 -30.00 -1.00 5.89
C LEU A 177 -31.53 -1.05 5.65
N PRO A 178 -32.04 -0.79 4.43
CA PRO A 178 -33.42 -1.08 4.11
C PRO A 178 -33.62 -2.60 3.88
N ILE A 179 -34.21 -3.26 4.89
CA ILE A 179 -35.07 -4.47 4.96
C ILE A 179 -34.71 -5.74 4.15
N VAL A 180 -34.76 -6.90 4.86
CA VAL A 180 -34.51 -8.31 4.48
C VAL A 180 -33.17 -8.58 3.77
N GLN A 181 -32.05 -8.57 4.49
CA GLN A 181 -31.42 -9.84 4.91
C GLN A 181 -30.52 -9.70 6.16
N TRP A 182 -30.39 -8.50 6.73
CA TRP A 182 -29.52 -8.25 7.89
C TRP A 182 -30.14 -7.22 8.82
N ALA A 183 -31.26 -7.58 9.44
CA ALA A 183 -31.81 -6.91 10.59
C ALA A 183 -31.21 -7.53 11.85
N GLY A 184 -30.21 -6.87 12.41
CA GLY A 184 -29.51 -7.31 13.61
C GLY A 184 -28.22 -6.52 13.71
N ALA A 185 -27.81 -6.18 14.94
CA ALA A 185 -26.51 -5.57 15.19
C ALA A 185 -25.44 -6.26 14.33
N VAL A 186 -24.65 -5.46 13.60
CA VAL A 186 -23.42 -5.97 12.99
C VAL A 186 -22.66 -6.69 14.10
N SER A 187 -22.58 -8.01 14.02
CA SER A 187 -21.80 -8.79 14.97
C SER A 187 -20.37 -8.28 14.87
N THR A 188 -19.90 -7.65 15.94
CA THR A 188 -18.49 -7.24 16.10
C THR A 188 -17.55 -8.45 16.18
N THR A 189 -18.10 -9.66 16.13
CA THR A 189 -17.46 -10.98 16.15
C THR A 189 -17.40 -11.64 14.76
N ASP A 190 -17.48 -10.87 13.68
CA ASP A 190 -17.23 -11.40 12.34
C ASP A 190 -15.72 -11.41 12.04
N TYR A 191 -15.05 -12.50 12.42
CA TYR A 191 -13.64 -12.77 12.09
C TYR A 191 -13.46 -13.25 10.64
N GLY A 192 -14.53 -13.26 9.84
CA GLY A 192 -14.63 -13.97 8.56
C GLY A 192 -14.66 -13.08 7.32
N CYS A 193 -14.00 -11.93 7.32
CA CYS A 193 -13.96 -11.00 6.18
C CYS A 193 -15.34 -10.57 5.64
N GLY A 194 -16.37 -10.58 6.49
CA GLY A 194 -17.73 -10.14 6.15
C GLY A 194 -17.99 -8.68 6.49
N ALA A 195 -19.28 -8.32 6.57
CA ALA A 195 -19.72 -6.94 6.75
C ALA A 195 -19.18 -6.31 8.07
N GLY A 196 -19.14 -7.08 9.16
CA GLY A 196 -18.58 -6.59 10.43
C GLY A 196 -17.09 -6.31 10.34
N PHE A 197 -16.35 -7.17 9.65
CA PHE A 197 -14.93 -6.99 9.42
C PHE A 197 -14.62 -5.73 8.61
N VAL A 198 -15.30 -5.52 7.46
CA VAL A 198 -14.98 -4.38 6.57
C VAL A 198 -15.43 -3.03 7.14
N THR A 199 -16.45 -3.04 8.01
CA THR A 199 -17.02 -1.81 8.62
C THR A 199 -16.47 -1.50 10.00
N ASN A 200 -15.54 -2.30 10.54
CA ASN A 200 -14.88 -2.04 11.82
C ASN A 200 -13.86 -0.89 11.74
N LEU A 201 -14.36 0.34 11.61
CA LEU A 201 -13.54 1.54 11.55
C LEU A 201 -12.92 1.93 12.89
N ALA A 202 -13.40 1.35 14.01
CA ALA A 202 -12.82 1.54 15.33
C ALA A 202 -11.43 0.88 15.45
N GLN A 203 -11.16 -0.13 14.62
CA GLN A 203 -9.84 -0.74 14.48
C GLN A 203 -9.34 -0.53 13.04
N PRO A 204 -8.81 0.68 12.73
CA PRO A 204 -8.39 1.02 11.38
C PRO A 204 -7.16 0.26 10.89
N ILE A 205 -6.37 -0.28 11.83
CA ILE A 205 -5.21 -1.11 11.55
C ILE A 205 -5.27 -2.36 12.42
N TRP A 206 -4.91 -3.49 11.85
CA TRP A 206 -4.80 -4.77 12.55
C TRP A 206 -3.86 -5.70 11.79
N GLY A 207 -3.31 -6.73 12.43
CA GLY A 207 -2.54 -7.74 11.72
C GLY A 207 -2.47 -9.07 12.47
N ALA A 208 -2.06 -10.11 11.75
CA ALA A 208 -1.75 -11.43 12.29
C ALA A 208 -0.24 -11.70 12.12
N ASN A 209 0.37 -12.30 13.14
CA ASN A 209 1.80 -12.63 13.16
C ASN A 209 2.04 -14.02 12.59
N ASP A 210 2.82 -14.13 11.51
CA ASP A 210 3.29 -15.39 10.91
C ASP A 210 2.20 -16.45 10.67
N ALA A 211 0.96 -16.00 10.48
CA ALA A 211 -0.19 -16.87 10.33
C ALA A 211 -1.25 -16.22 9.46
N ASN A 212 -1.99 -17.06 8.74
CA ASN A 212 -3.20 -16.63 8.04
C ASN A 212 -4.35 -16.44 9.05
N GLY A 213 -4.37 -15.29 9.71
CA GLY A 213 -5.44 -14.89 10.63
C GLY A 213 -6.79 -14.58 9.96
N LEU A 214 -6.89 -14.68 8.63
CA LEU A 214 -8.07 -14.34 7.83
C LEU A 214 -8.39 -15.41 6.78
N SER A 215 -8.35 -16.69 7.20
CA SER A 215 -8.57 -17.86 6.32
C SER A 215 -9.93 -17.88 5.61
N ALA A 216 -10.91 -17.11 6.09
CA ALA A 216 -12.22 -16.96 5.44
C ALA A 216 -12.14 -16.23 4.09
N CYS A 217 -11.17 -15.35 3.88
CA CYS A 217 -10.98 -14.64 2.61
C CYS A 217 -9.59 -14.81 1.98
N ILE A 218 -8.62 -15.36 2.72
CA ILE A 218 -7.33 -15.76 2.18
C ILE A 218 -7.31 -17.30 2.11
N PRO A 219 -7.46 -17.91 0.92
CA PRO A 219 -7.34 -19.35 0.77
C PRO A 219 -5.95 -19.81 1.20
N SER A 220 -5.86 -20.93 1.92
CA SER A 220 -4.59 -21.49 2.40
C SER A 220 -3.61 -21.77 1.26
N ALA A 221 -4.11 -22.23 0.10
CA ALA A 221 -3.29 -22.45 -1.10
C ALA A 221 -2.65 -21.16 -1.64
N SER A 222 -3.30 -20.01 -1.42
CA SER A 222 -2.81 -18.71 -1.87
C SER A 222 -1.90 -18.04 -0.86
N TYR A 223 -1.88 -18.44 0.41
CA TYR A 223 -1.04 -17.83 1.44
C TYR A 223 0.33 -18.52 1.52
N ALA A 224 1.41 -17.74 1.47
CA ALA A 224 2.77 -18.25 1.56
C ALA A 224 3.28 -18.32 3.00
N ARG A 225 3.63 -17.17 3.56
CA ARG A 225 4.25 -17.00 4.88
C ARG A 225 4.24 -15.53 5.28
N GLY A 226 4.53 -15.29 6.56
CA GLY A 226 4.67 -13.96 7.13
C GLY A 226 3.35 -13.34 7.57
N ASP A 227 3.39 -12.05 7.84
CA ASP A 227 2.28 -11.36 8.48
C ASP A 227 1.15 -11.04 7.51
N VAL A 228 -0.04 -10.90 8.08
CA VAL A 228 -1.20 -10.32 7.41
C VAL A 228 -1.44 -8.93 7.99
N LEU A 229 -1.65 -7.94 7.13
CA LEU A 229 -1.93 -6.56 7.54
C LEU A 229 -3.29 -6.12 7.02
N VAL A 230 -4.09 -5.50 7.88
CA VAL A 230 -5.39 -4.92 7.54
C VAL A 230 -5.33 -3.42 7.70
N ILE A 231 -5.86 -2.71 6.71
CA ILE A 231 -6.00 -1.26 6.71
C ILE A 231 -7.44 -0.90 6.35
N ARG A 232 -8.07 -0.07 7.17
CA ARG A 232 -9.42 0.46 6.94
C ARG A 232 -9.41 1.98 6.98
N ARG A 233 -10.13 2.60 6.05
CA ARG A 233 -10.19 4.05 5.87
C ARG A 233 -11.33 4.44 4.92
N ALA A 234 -11.70 5.71 4.95
CA ALA A 234 -12.38 6.36 3.85
C ALA A 234 -11.41 6.56 2.66
N GLY A 235 -11.97 6.64 1.46
CA GLY A 235 -11.27 7.08 0.25
C GLY A 235 -10.73 8.50 0.41
N LEU A 236 -9.79 8.88 -0.45
CA LEU A 236 -9.15 10.20 -0.40
C LEU A 236 -9.87 11.27 -1.24
N THR A 237 -10.87 10.85 -2.01
CA THR A 237 -11.61 11.71 -2.93
C THR A 237 -13.05 11.80 -2.48
N ALA A 238 -13.50 13.00 -2.13
CA ALA A 238 -14.88 13.26 -1.79
C ALA A 238 -15.78 13.02 -3.02
N ILE A 239 -16.91 12.38 -2.80
CA ILE A 239 -17.96 12.16 -3.80
C ILE A 239 -18.96 13.31 -3.66
N PRO A 240 -19.13 14.17 -4.68
CA PRO A 240 -20.07 15.28 -4.64
C PRO A 240 -21.48 14.80 -4.28
N SER A 241 -22.24 15.63 -3.56
CA SER A 241 -23.62 15.34 -3.16
C SER A 241 -24.55 15.11 -4.37
N THR A 242 -24.21 15.68 -5.52
CA THR A 242 -24.94 15.54 -6.80
C THR A 242 -24.63 14.26 -7.56
N THR A 243 -23.53 13.56 -7.24
CA THR A 243 -23.16 12.31 -7.93
C THR A 243 -24.00 11.15 -7.41
N ALA A 244 -24.62 10.38 -8.29
CA ALA A 244 -25.35 9.18 -7.90
C ALA A 244 -24.39 8.12 -7.30
N LEU A 245 -24.78 7.51 -6.18
CA LEU A 245 -24.00 6.44 -5.57
C LEU A 245 -24.38 5.10 -6.18
N ALA A 246 -23.39 4.24 -6.43
CA ALA A 246 -23.64 2.87 -6.88
C ALA A 246 -24.39 2.07 -5.79
N SER A 247 -25.34 1.24 -6.20
CA SER A 247 -25.96 0.25 -5.32
C SER A 247 -24.93 -0.78 -4.87
N ASN A 248 -25.19 -1.42 -3.72
CA ASN A 248 -24.32 -2.46 -3.18
C ASN A 248 -22.84 -2.04 -3.06
N THR A 249 -22.57 -0.78 -2.74
CA THR A 249 -21.22 -0.27 -2.49
C THR A 249 -21.21 0.40 -1.12
N LEU A 250 -20.19 0.13 -0.32
CA LEU A 250 -20.07 0.71 1.01
C LEU A 250 -19.40 2.09 0.93
N TYR A 251 -20.02 3.05 1.61
CA TYR A 251 -19.56 4.42 1.69
C TYR A 251 -19.40 4.84 3.14
N VAL A 252 -18.51 5.79 3.36
CA VAL A 252 -18.35 6.52 4.60
C VAL A 252 -18.94 7.90 4.37
N ARG A 253 -19.99 8.23 5.12
CA ARG A 253 -20.45 9.60 5.29
C ARG A 253 -19.64 10.23 6.40
N SER A 254 -18.80 11.19 6.04
CA SER A 254 -18.09 12.02 7.00
C SER A 254 -18.92 13.26 7.34
N GLU A 255 -19.04 13.55 8.62
CA GLU A 255 -19.71 14.72 9.17
C GLU A 255 -18.75 15.48 10.09
N PHE A 256 -19.18 16.59 10.68
CA PHE A 256 -18.33 17.41 11.55
C PHE A 256 -17.74 16.62 12.73
N ILE A 257 -18.54 15.86 13.50
CA ILE A 257 -18.06 15.15 14.71
C ILE A 257 -18.21 13.63 14.58
N GLY A 258 -18.34 13.09 13.36
CA GLY A 258 -18.54 11.66 13.21
C GLY A 258 -18.46 11.18 11.79
N ALA A 259 -18.41 9.85 11.65
CA ALA A 259 -18.54 9.18 10.38
C ALA A 259 -19.52 8.02 10.53
N THR A 260 -20.39 7.84 9.53
CA THR A 260 -21.32 6.71 9.47
C THR A 260 -21.06 5.90 8.20
N VAL A 261 -21.06 4.58 8.34
CA VAL A 261 -20.93 3.68 7.18
C VAL A 261 -22.33 3.31 6.70
N PHE A 262 -22.54 3.38 5.39
CA PHE A 262 -23.81 3.03 4.77
C PHE A 262 -23.62 2.33 3.44
N LEU A 263 -24.64 1.61 2.99
CA LEU A 263 -24.68 0.98 1.68
C LEU A 263 -25.42 1.90 0.70
N GLY A 264 -24.83 2.14 -0.46
CA GLY A 264 -25.52 2.86 -1.54
C GLY A 264 -26.72 2.09 -2.09
N PRO A 265 -27.61 2.76 -2.85
CA PRO A 265 -27.41 4.09 -3.42
C PRO A 265 -27.95 5.22 -2.53
N THR A 266 -28.76 4.89 -1.52
CA THR A 266 -29.48 5.88 -0.73
C THR A 266 -28.58 6.46 0.35
N ARG A 267 -28.33 7.77 0.22
CA ARG A 267 -27.65 8.57 1.23
C ARG A 267 -28.48 8.63 2.52
N PRO A 268 -27.89 8.42 3.70
CA PRO A 268 -28.55 8.67 4.99
C PRO A 268 -29.02 10.13 5.12
N VAL A 269 -29.68 10.49 6.20
CA VAL A 269 -29.90 11.91 6.53
C VAL A 269 -28.67 12.41 7.29
N ALA A 270 -28.04 13.49 6.80
CA ALA A 270 -26.93 14.11 7.50
C ALA A 270 -27.38 14.63 8.87
N GLN A 271 -26.64 14.33 9.93
CA GLN A 271 -26.95 14.83 11.28
C GLN A 271 -26.25 16.17 11.53
N GLN A 272 -25.06 16.39 10.95
CA GLN A 272 -24.24 17.59 11.12
C GLN A 272 -23.55 18.02 9.82
N SER A 273 -23.28 19.33 9.70
CA SER A 273 -22.53 19.94 8.60
C SER A 273 -21.12 20.38 9.06
N PRO A 274 -20.10 20.33 8.19
CA PRO A 274 -20.14 19.91 6.79
C PRO A 274 -20.31 18.38 6.64
N VAL A 275 -20.87 17.95 5.51
CA VAL A 275 -21.07 16.54 5.17
C VAL A 275 -20.47 16.22 3.80
N GLU A 276 -19.70 15.14 3.75
CA GLU A 276 -19.08 14.62 2.53
C GLU A 276 -19.10 13.10 2.54
N ASP A 277 -19.32 12.50 1.37
CA ASP A 277 -19.34 11.04 1.24
C ASP A 277 -18.06 10.56 0.54
N TYR A 278 -17.54 9.42 0.99
CA TYR A 278 -16.32 8.81 0.48
C TYR A 278 -16.55 7.31 0.27
N ALA A 279 -15.87 6.69 -0.69
CA ALA A 279 -15.87 5.23 -0.79
C ALA A 279 -15.21 4.60 0.46
N LEU A 280 -15.78 3.55 1.04
CA LEU A 280 -15.12 2.78 2.08
C LEU A 280 -13.96 1.99 1.47
N ARG A 281 -12.83 1.94 2.16
CA ARG A 281 -11.68 1.08 1.83
C ARG A 281 -11.38 0.19 3.03
N ALA A 282 -11.39 -1.11 2.80
CA ALA A 282 -10.97 -2.13 3.74
C ALA A 282 -10.09 -3.10 2.95
N ASP A 283 -8.80 -3.05 3.19
CA ASP A 283 -7.79 -3.73 2.40
C ASP A 283 -6.99 -4.68 3.29
N VAL A 284 -6.76 -5.90 2.82
CA VAL A 284 -5.96 -6.92 3.50
C VAL A 284 -4.73 -7.25 2.67
N TYR A 285 -3.55 -7.12 3.24
CA TYR A 285 -2.28 -7.40 2.59
C TYR A 285 -1.70 -8.72 3.11
N TYR A 286 -1.27 -9.57 2.18
CA TYR A 286 -0.63 -10.85 2.49
C TYR A 286 0.34 -11.23 1.38
N ILE A 287 1.23 -12.18 1.67
CA ILE A 287 2.14 -12.74 0.67
C ILE A 287 1.53 -14.00 0.07
N SER A 288 1.45 -14.01 -1.26
CA SER A 288 1.01 -15.14 -2.06
C SER A 288 2.18 -16.04 -2.47
N ASN A 289 1.91 -17.35 -2.61
CA ASN A 289 2.89 -18.32 -3.12
C ASN A 289 3.23 -18.09 -4.61
N TYR A 290 2.32 -17.45 -5.34
CA TYR A 290 2.39 -17.26 -6.79
C TYR A 290 1.91 -15.87 -7.20
N THR A 291 2.30 -15.43 -8.40
CA THR A 291 2.00 -14.12 -8.98
C THR A 291 0.77 -14.16 -9.88
N ASN A 292 0.53 -15.26 -10.61
CA ASN A 292 -0.62 -15.37 -11.52
C ASN A 292 -1.52 -16.55 -11.18
N SER A 293 -0.92 -17.72 -10.94
CA SER A 293 -1.66 -18.96 -10.69
C SER A 293 -0.84 -19.95 -9.89
N ALA A 294 -1.50 -20.78 -9.08
CA ALA A 294 -0.85 -21.90 -8.38
C ALA A 294 -0.18 -22.91 -9.33
N ALA A 295 -0.58 -22.94 -10.61
CA ALA A 295 -0.01 -23.79 -11.64
C ALA A 295 1.21 -23.18 -12.36
N GLU A 296 1.60 -21.94 -12.04
CA GLU A 296 2.76 -21.31 -12.68
C GLU A 296 4.08 -21.99 -12.25
N SER A 297 5.04 -22.08 -13.18
CA SER A 297 6.34 -22.70 -12.94
C SER A 297 7.46 -21.84 -13.54
N PRO A 298 8.42 -21.35 -12.74
CA PRO A 298 8.47 -21.43 -11.28
C PRO A 298 7.39 -20.56 -10.62
N GLN A 299 6.93 -20.95 -9.42
CA GLN A 299 6.05 -20.11 -8.60
C GLN A 299 6.82 -18.88 -8.10
N VAL A 300 6.28 -17.69 -8.37
CA VAL A 300 6.89 -16.43 -7.97
C VAL A 300 6.03 -15.79 -6.87
N PRO A 301 6.52 -15.67 -5.62
CA PRO A 301 5.74 -15.12 -4.54
C PRO A 301 5.48 -13.63 -4.78
N ALA A 302 4.38 -13.13 -4.25
CA ALA A 302 3.93 -11.77 -4.54
C ALA A 302 3.17 -11.15 -3.37
N LEU A 303 3.32 -9.84 -3.22
CA LEU A 303 2.46 -9.05 -2.34
C LEU A 303 1.10 -8.87 -3.00
N TYR A 304 0.06 -9.38 -2.34
CA TYR A 304 -1.32 -9.23 -2.75
C TYR A 304 -2.08 -8.31 -1.80
N ARG A 305 -3.09 -7.64 -2.35
CA ARG A 305 -4.12 -6.92 -1.61
C ARG A 305 -5.47 -7.55 -1.91
N LEU A 306 -6.19 -7.99 -0.88
CA LEU A 306 -7.64 -8.19 -0.97
C LEU A 306 -8.31 -6.83 -0.77
N ALA A 307 -8.88 -6.28 -1.84
CA ALA A 307 -9.52 -4.97 -1.83
C ALA A 307 -11.04 -5.09 -1.75
N LEU A 308 -11.67 -4.22 -0.95
CA LEU A 308 -13.13 -4.12 -0.86
C LEU A 308 -13.75 -3.77 -2.21
N GLY A 309 -14.61 -4.67 -2.70
CA GLY A 309 -15.42 -4.54 -3.89
C GLY A 309 -16.87 -4.14 -3.59
N ALA A 310 -17.81 -4.66 -4.37
CA ALA A 310 -19.24 -4.48 -4.12
C ALA A 310 -19.70 -5.31 -2.91
N GLY A 311 -20.49 -4.70 -2.03
CA GLY A 311 -20.90 -5.27 -0.75
C GLY A 311 -19.72 -5.43 0.19
N PRO A 312 -19.68 -6.50 1.03
CA PRO A 312 -18.54 -6.81 1.88
C PRO A 312 -17.48 -7.68 1.18
N ALA A 313 -17.64 -7.97 -0.12
CA ALA A 313 -16.75 -8.89 -0.82
C ALA A 313 -15.35 -8.28 -1.00
N LEU A 314 -14.33 -9.06 -0.68
CA LEU A 314 -12.94 -8.72 -0.93
C LEU A 314 -12.43 -9.41 -2.19
N THR A 315 -11.71 -8.68 -3.03
CA THR A 315 -11.20 -9.16 -4.32
C THR A 315 -9.68 -9.09 -4.36
N PRO A 316 -8.99 -10.17 -4.77
CA PRO A 316 -7.53 -10.18 -4.82
C PRO A 316 -6.98 -9.29 -5.95
N GLN A 317 -5.93 -8.55 -5.65
CA GLN A 317 -5.20 -7.68 -6.57
C GLN A 317 -3.69 -7.85 -6.35
N LEU A 318 -2.96 -8.07 -7.42
CA LEU A 318 -1.50 -8.12 -7.40
C LEU A 318 -0.96 -6.69 -7.17
N ILE A 319 -0.12 -6.53 -6.14
CA ILE A 319 0.59 -5.27 -5.89
C ILE A 319 1.98 -5.34 -6.47
N ALA A 320 2.77 -6.32 -6.04
CA ALA A 320 4.15 -6.47 -6.49
C ALA A 320 4.56 -7.94 -6.53
N SER A 321 5.14 -8.36 -7.65
CA SER A 321 5.74 -9.68 -7.79
C SER A 321 7.15 -9.71 -7.20
N GLY A 322 7.58 -10.89 -6.73
CA GLY A 322 8.89 -11.12 -6.14
C GLY A 322 8.99 -10.73 -4.67
N ILE A 323 7.88 -10.43 -3.98
CA ILE A 323 7.88 -10.22 -2.52
C ILE A 323 7.61 -11.57 -1.85
N GLU A 324 8.57 -12.07 -1.08
CA GLU A 324 8.58 -13.42 -0.50
C GLU A 324 8.13 -13.46 0.96
N ASN A 325 8.32 -12.37 1.71
CA ASN A 325 7.90 -12.29 3.10
C ASN A 325 7.57 -10.83 3.47
N MET A 326 6.58 -10.64 4.35
CA MET A 326 6.24 -9.39 4.99
C MET A 326 6.18 -9.59 6.49
N GLN A 327 6.75 -8.67 7.25
CA GLN A 327 6.71 -8.65 8.72
C GLN A 327 6.31 -7.25 9.18
N VAL A 328 5.48 -7.16 10.21
CA VAL A 328 4.95 -5.89 10.73
C VAL A 328 5.05 -5.83 12.26
N GLN A 329 5.42 -4.65 12.76
CA GLN A 329 5.40 -4.35 14.19
C GLN A 329 4.70 -3.02 14.45
N TYR A 330 3.91 -2.96 15.51
CA TYR A 330 3.18 -1.78 15.93
C TYR A 330 3.91 -1.05 17.06
N GLY A 331 4.11 0.26 16.87
CA GLY A 331 4.65 1.15 17.88
C GLY A 331 3.54 1.59 18.84
N VAL A 332 3.47 0.96 20.00
CA VAL A 332 2.55 1.29 21.09
C VAL A 332 3.19 2.36 21.97
N THR A 333 2.55 3.53 22.07
CA THR A 333 3.06 4.64 22.88
C THR A 333 2.48 4.60 24.27
N THR A 334 3.37 4.57 25.25
CA THR A 334 3.05 4.69 26.68
C THR A 334 3.71 5.96 27.24
N ASN A 335 3.50 6.24 28.52
CA ASN A 335 4.18 7.35 29.20
C ASN A 335 5.72 7.22 29.21
N ALA A 336 6.25 6.01 29.00
CA ALA A 336 7.68 5.73 28.95
C ALA A 336 8.29 5.80 27.53
N GLY A 337 7.48 6.09 26.50
CA GLY A 337 7.88 6.12 25.09
C GLY A 337 7.15 5.10 24.23
N THR A 338 7.63 4.95 22.98
CA THR A 338 7.04 4.05 21.98
C THR A 338 7.80 2.73 21.91
N ASN A 339 7.12 1.63 22.24
CA ASN A 339 7.65 0.27 22.14
C ASN A 339 7.08 -0.42 20.90
N PHE A 340 7.94 -1.08 20.11
CA PHE A 340 7.50 -1.85 18.94
C PHE A 340 7.23 -3.29 19.34
N VAL A 341 6.02 -3.77 19.05
CA VAL A 341 5.55 -5.12 19.34
C VAL A 341 5.00 -5.75 18.07
N SER A 342 5.19 -7.06 17.91
CA SER A 342 4.69 -7.80 16.75
C SER A 342 3.16 -7.90 16.73
N ALA A 343 2.57 -8.16 15.57
CA ALA A 343 1.13 -8.00 15.35
C ALA A 343 0.25 -8.80 16.33
N GLY A 344 0.67 -10.02 16.67
CA GLY A 344 -0.04 -10.90 17.60
C GLY A 344 0.17 -10.57 19.09
N ALA A 345 1.11 -9.66 19.41
CA ALA A 345 1.47 -9.31 20.78
C ALA A 345 0.85 -7.98 21.27
N VAL A 346 0.10 -7.27 20.42
CA VAL A 346 -0.61 -6.04 20.82
C VAL A 346 -1.83 -6.40 21.66
N ALA A 347 -1.84 -6.01 22.93
CA ALA A 347 -2.99 -6.23 23.80
C ALA A 347 -4.22 -5.44 23.31
N THR A 348 -5.43 -5.98 23.52
CA THR A 348 -6.68 -5.38 23.04
C THR A 348 -6.86 -3.91 23.48
N ALA A 349 -6.44 -3.58 24.71
CA ALA A 349 -6.51 -2.22 25.25
C ALA A 349 -5.49 -1.24 24.64
N ASP A 350 -4.40 -1.75 24.05
CA ASP A 350 -3.28 -0.95 23.56
C ASP A 350 -3.44 -0.49 22.11
N TRP A 351 -4.43 -1.02 21.37
CA TRP A 351 -4.71 -0.60 20.00
C TRP A 351 -5.00 0.90 19.89
N ALA A 352 -5.63 1.49 20.91
CA ALA A 352 -5.86 2.93 20.99
C ALA A 352 -4.55 3.74 21.12
N ASN A 353 -3.47 3.11 21.56
CA ASN A 353 -2.15 3.72 21.81
C ASN A 353 -1.14 3.46 20.68
N VAL A 354 -1.53 2.75 19.61
CA VAL A 354 -0.67 2.55 18.44
C VAL A 354 -0.51 3.86 17.67
N THR A 355 0.72 4.31 17.46
CA THR A 355 1.06 5.59 16.79
C THR A 355 2.03 5.43 15.62
N ALA A 356 2.70 4.28 15.51
CA ALA A 356 3.63 4.01 14.43
C ALA A 356 3.55 2.53 14.01
N MET A 357 4.07 2.22 12.84
CA MET A 357 4.25 0.85 12.37
C MET A 357 5.62 0.71 11.68
N ARG A 358 6.28 -0.42 11.91
CA ARG A 358 7.45 -0.87 11.16
C ARG A 358 7.04 -2.02 10.25
N ILE A 359 7.55 -2.03 9.04
CA ILE A 359 7.35 -3.11 8.07
C ILE A 359 8.70 -3.51 7.49
N TRP A 360 8.88 -4.80 7.27
CA TRP A 360 9.95 -5.36 6.46
C TRP A 360 9.34 -6.14 5.30
N LEU A 361 9.82 -5.87 4.09
CA LEU A 361 9.51 -6.68 2.91
C LEU A 361 10.78 -7.36 2.42
N LEU A 362 10.77 -8.69 2.32
CA LEU A 362 11.84 -9.45 1.68
C LEU A 362 11.47 -9.62 0.20
N ALA A 363 12.22 -8.96 -0.68
CA ALA A 363 12.10 -9.19 -2.11
C ALA A 363 13.15 -10.19 -2.58
N ARG A 364 12.80 -11.00 -3.59
CA ARG A 364 13.69 -11.96 -4.26
C ARG A 364 13.64 -11.81 -5.77
N SER A 365 14.68 -12.27 -6.47
CA SER A 365 14.65 -12.42 -7.93
C SER A 365 13.57 -13.43 -8.35
N THR A 366 12.94 -13.22 -9.50
CA THR A 366 11.90 -14.13 -10.03
C THR A 366 12.52 -15.44 -10.54
N ASP A 367 13.72 -15.34 -11.12
CA ASP A 367 14.51 -16.45 -11.62
C ASP A 367 15.69 -16.76 -10.69
N THR A 368 16.14 -18.00 -10.74
CA THR A 368 17.43 -18.41 -10.17
C THR A 368 18.59 -17.88 -11.00
N GLU A 369 19.70 -17.58 -10.33
CA GLU A 369 20.97 -17.25 -10.94
C GLU A 369 21.90 -18.48 -11.00
N PRO A 370 22.24 -19.00 -12.20
CA PRO A 370 23.13 -20.13 -12.32
C PRO A 370 24.52 -19.83 -11.74
N GLY A 371 25.06 -20.74 -10.93
CA GLY A 371 26.37 -20.59 -10.29
C GLY A 371 26.37 -19.70 -9.04
N TYR A 372 25.24 -19.12 -8.66
CA TYR A 372 25.06 -18.39 -7.41
C TYR A 372 24.31 -19.24 -6.39
N VAL A 373 24.79 -19.21 -5.13
CA VAL A 373 24.10 -19.81 -3.98
C VAL A 373 24.05 -18.78 -2.88
N ASN A 374 22.84 -18.46 -2.44
CA ASN A 374 22.56 -17.58 -1.34
C ASN A 374 22.43 -18.38 -0.05
N THR A 375 23.36 -18.17 0.88
CA THR A 375 23.34 -18.72 2.24
C THR A 375 23.12 -17.64 3.31
N SER A 376 22.68 -16.45 2.88
CA SER A 376 22.50 -15.30 3.75
C SER A 376 21.34 -15.51 4.73
N THR A 377 21.43 -14.82 5.87
CA THR A 377 20.38 -14.76 6.88
C THR A 377 19.79 -13.35 6.93
N TYR A 378 18.48 -13.24 6.83
CA TYR A 378 17.76 -11.97 6.79
C TYR A 378 16.91 -11.80 8.04
N ALA A 379 17.24 -10.78 8.86
CA ALA A 379 16.47 -10.43 10.05
C ALA A 379 15.34 -9.45 9.72
N MET A 380 14.12 -9.76 10.17
CA MET A 380 12.89 -9.01 9.88
C MET A 380 11.96 -9.01 11.10
N GLY A 381 12.05 -7.98 11.95
CA GLY A 381 11.27 -7.94 13.18
C GLY A 381 11.67 -9.07 14.14
N ASP A 382 10.70 -9.89 14.53
CA ASP A 382 10.86 -11.10 15.34
C ASP A 382 11.20 -12.36 14.52
N GLN A 383 11.21 -12.26 13.19
CA GLN A 383 11.54 -13.36 12.30
C GLN A 383 12.97 -13.27 11.76
N THR A 384 13.56 -14.44 11.53
CA THR A 384 14.85 -14.58 10.86
C THR A 384 14.74 -15.63 9.76
N VAL A 385 14.97 -15.22 8.52
CA VAL A 385 14.86 -16.09 7.34
C VAL A 385 16.27 -16.46 6.87
N THR A 386 16.62 -17.74 7.02
CA THR A 386 17.84 -18.32 6.47
C THR A 386 17.50 -19.04 5.17
N VAL A 387 18.30 -18.81 4.13
CA VAL A 387 18.08 -19.41 2.81
C VAL A 387 19.28 -20.25 2.38
N ASN A 388 19.06 -21.19 1.46
CA ASN A 388 20.09 -21.97 0.79
C ASN A 388 19.62 -22.32 -0.63
N ASP A 389 19.57 -21.31 -1.49
CA ASP A 389 19.05 -21.44 -2.85
C ASP A 389 19.74 -20.46 -3.83
N ALA A 390 19.36 -20.48 -5.10
CA ALA A 390 19.98 -19.65 -6.14
C ALA A 390 19.24 -18.32 -6.41
N TYR A 391 18.46 -17.80 -5.44
CA TYR A 391 17.75 -16.53 -5.59
C TYR A 391 18.45 -15.37 -4.88
N GLN A 392 18.62 -14.27 -5.59
CA GLN A 392 19.07 -13.01 -4.97
C GLN A 392 17.94 -12.41 -4.16
N ARG A 393 18.28 -11.78 -3.03
CA ARG A 393 17.30 -11.24 -2.07
C ARG A 393 17.77 -9.94 -1.45
N GLN A 394 16.80 -9.09 -1.10
CA GLN A 394 17.04 -7.87 -0.35
C GLN A 394 15.85 -7.54 0.55
N VAL A 395 16.15 -7.10 1.77
CA VAL A 395 15.14 -6.60 2.73
C VAL A 395 14.94 -5.10 2.53
N PHE A 396 13.67 -4.68 2.50
CA PHE A 396 13.22 -3.30 2.43
C PHE A 396 12.50 -2.93 3.73
N PRO A 397 13.21 -2.31 4.71
CA PRO A 397 12.59 -1.85 5.94
C PRO A 397 11.90 -0.50 5.76
N LEU A 398 10.83 -0.27 6.50
CA LEU A 398 10.09 0.98 6.53
C LEU A 398 9.53 1.24 7.92
N VAL A 399 9.60 2.50 8.36
CA VAL A 399 8.87 2.99 9.54
C VAL A 399 7.91 4.07 9.09
N VAL A 400 6.66 3.99 9.54
CA VAL A 400 5.60 4.97 9.23
C VAL A 400 4.91 5.40 10.51
N GLN A 401 4.74 6.70 10.70
CA GLN A 401 3.86 7.23 11.73
C GLN A 401 2.41 7.18 11.24
N LEU A 402 1.52 6.69 12.11
CA LEU A 402 0.09 6.67 11.85
C LEU A 402 -0.51 8.03 12.18
N ARG A 403 -1.46 8.46 11.37
CA ARG A 403 -2.25 9.65 11.64
C ARG A 403 -3.39 9.25 12.58
N LYS A 404 -3.51 9.92 13.72
CA LYS A 404 -4.70 9.86 14.57
C LYS A 404 -5.61 11.04 14.28
#